data_AF-A0A2E3RLB7-F1
#
_entry.id   AF-A0A2E3RLB7-F1
#
_cell.length_a   1.000
_cell.length_b   1.000
_cell.length_c   1.000
_cell.angle_alpha   90.00
_cell.angle_beta   90.00
_cell.angle_gamma   90.00
#
_symmetry.space_group_name_H-M   'P 1'
#
loop_
_entity.id
_entity.type
_entity.pdbx_description
1 polymer ?
#
loop_
_entity_poly.entity_id
_entity_poly.type
_entity_poly.pdbx_seq_one_letter_code
_entity_poly.pdbx_strand_id
1 'polypeptide(L)'
;MNIVVISKLDYNFSAKISKICNDNNDDILFCDSLNELAVKQISDSLVVIDYDDSFKNIDNIRSISKKLSKVTFCIIMKDVNSSIQKKLTNYGYDLVMSKQSFLINFSTIKKQFLLK
;
A
#
# COMPACT_ATOMS: atom_id res chain seq x y z
N MET A 1 -4.03 -14.19 -0.36
CA MET A 1 -3.68 -13.04 -1.24
C MET A 1 -2.43 -12.42 -0.69
N ASN A 2 -1.50 -11.94 -1.52
CA ASN A 2 -0.30 -11.26 -1.05
C ASN A 2 -0.58 -9.76 -0.84
N ILE A 3 -0.67 -9.34 0.41
CA ILE A 3 -0.62 -7.93 0.82
C ILE A 3 0.81 -7.62 1.21
N VAL A 4 1.37 -6.54 0.66
CA VAL A 4 2.67 -6.05 1.10
C VAL A 4 2.51 -4.68 1.70
N VAL A 5 2.96 -4.52 2.95
CA VAL A 5 2.81 -3.28 3.71
C VAL A 5 4.19 -2.68 3.97
N ILE A 6 4.31 -1.40 3.66
CA ILE A 6 5.46 -0.57 4.02
C ILE A 6 4.98 0.50 5.00
N SER A 7 5.02 0.16 6.28
CA SER A 7 4.70 1.05 7.40
C SER A 7 5.62 0.66 8.55
N LYS A 8 6.57 1.53 8.88
CA LYS A 8 7.66 1.21 9.81
C LYS A 8 7.31 1.54 11.24
N LEU A 9 6.66 2.68 11.44
CA LEU A 9 6.50 3.28 12.75
C LEU A 9 5.07 3.11 13.29
N ASP A 10 4.09 2.78 12.43
CA ASP A 10 2.70 2.63 12.82
C ASP A 10 2.35 1.19 13.25
N TYR A 11 2.74 0.86 14.48
CA TYR A 11 2.41 -0.43 15.10
C TYR A 11 0.89 -0.70 15.12
N ASN A 12 0.08 0.33 15.41
CA ASN A 12 -1.37 0.18 15.54
C ASN A 12 -2.02 -0.15 14.20
N PHE A 13 -1.60 0.51 13.13
CA PHE A 13 -2.03 0.17 11.79
C PHE A 13 -1.63 -1.26 11.44
N SER A 14 -0.35 -1.61 11.65
CA SER A 14 0.23 -2.91 11.33
C SER A 14 -0.48 -4.06 12.06
N ALA A 15 -0.79 -3.90 13.34
CA ALA A 15 -1.53 -4.88 14.12
C ALA A 15 -2.97 -5.06 13.60
N LYS A 16 -3.65 -3.96 13.27
CA LYS A 16 -5.04 -4.00 12.75
C LYS A 16 -5.11 -4.68 11.39
N ILE A 17 -4.22 -4.32 10.46
CA ILE A 17 -4.22 -4.92 9.12
C ILE A 17 -3.82 -6.40 9.18
N SER A 18 -2.89 -6.78 10.07
CA SER A 18 -2.52 -8.18 10.29
C SER A 18 -3.73 -9.02 10.74
N LYS A 19 -4.50 -8.50 11.70
CA LYS A 19 -5.72 -9.17 12.16
C LYS A 19 -6.73 -9.32 11.02
N ILE A 20 -6.98 -8.26 10.27
CA ILE A 20 -7.90 -8.30 9.12
C ILE A 20 -7.45 -9.33 8.08
N CYS A 21 -6.15 -9.38 7.74
CA CYS A 21 -5.62 -10.34 6.77
C CYS A 21 -5.76 -11.78 7.29
N ASN A 22 -5.44 -12.03 8.56
CA ASN A 22 -5.64 -13.33 9.20
C ASN A 22 -7.11 -13.79 9.14
N ASP A 23 -8.05 -12.90 9.47
CA ASP A 23 -9.48 -13.20 9.46
C ASP A 23 -10.02 -13.46 8.03
N ASN A 24 -9.32 -12.97 6.99
CA ASN A 24 -9.67 -13.16 5.58
C ASN A 24 -8.80 -14.22 4.86
N ASN A 25 -7.96 -14.95 5.61
CA ASN A 25 -7.01 -15.94 5.09
C ASN A 25 -6.10 -15.37 3.98
N ASP A 26 -5.59 -14.16 4.21
CA ASP A 26 -4.68 -13.43 3.35
C ASP A 26 -3.26 -13.44 3.90
N ASP A 27 -2.29 -13.58 3.00
CA ASP A 27 -0.87 -13.51 3.29
C ASP A 27 -0.44 -12.04 3.39
N ILE A 28 0.23 -11.69 4.48
CA ILE A 28 0.74 -10.34 4.68
C ILE A 28 2.26 -10.37 4.83
N LEU A 29 2.92 -9.49 4.09
CA LEU A 29 4.35 -9.25 4.18
C LEU A 29 4.58 -7.80 4.60
N PHE A 30 5.31 -7.61 5.70
CA PHE A 30 5.81 -6.30 6.08
C PHE A 30 7.22 -6.12 5.49
N CYS A 31 7.44 -4.98 4.84
CA CYS A 31 8.74 -4.61 4.29
C CYS A 31 9.18 -3.27 4.85
N ASP A 32 10.49 -3.16 5.09
CA ASP A 32 11.09 -1.91 5.58
C ASP A 32 11.38 -0.95 4.42
N SER A 33 11.37 -1.40 3.16
CA SER A 33 11.61 -0.47 2.06
C SER A 33 11.08 -0.97 0.73
N LEU A 34 10.90 -0.02 -0.19
CA LEU A 34 10.61 -0.30 -1.59
C LEU A 34 11.76 -0.98 -2.32
N ASN A 35 13.01 -0.78 -1.87
CA ASN A 35 14.14 -1.50 -2.45
C ASN A 35 14.03 -3.00 -2.17
N GLU A 36 13.54 -3.37 -0.98
CA GLU A 36 13.26 -4.76 -0.62
C GLU A 36 12.19 -5.38 -1.52
N LEU A 37 11.13 -4.61 -1.84
CA LEU A 37 10.07 -5.01 -2.78
C LEU A 37 10.62 -5.35 -4.17
N ALA A 38 11.52 -4.52 -4.70
CA ALA A 38 12.09 -4.72 -6.03
C ALA A 38 12.87 -6.04 -6.15
N VAL A 39 13.47 -6.52 -5.05
CA VAL A 39 14.23 -7.77 -5.00
C VAL A 39 13.30 -8.99 -4.93
N LYS A 40 12.13 -8.87 -4.31
CA LYS A 40 11.22 -9.99 -4.06
C LYS A 40 10.34 -10.38 -5.26
N GLN A 41 10.45 -9.71 -6.41
CA GLN A 41 9.70 -9.99 -7.65
C GLN A 41 8.19 -10.19 -7.42
N ILE A 42 7.59 -9.28 -6.68
CA ILE A 42 6.20 -9.40 -6.26
C ILE A 42 5.27 -9.12 -7.45
N SER A 43 4.33 -10.02 -7.70
CA SER A 43 3.25 -9.88 -8.69
C SER A 43 1.89 -10.14 -8.04
N ASP A 44 0.81 -9.69 -8.69
CA ASP A 44 -0.58 -9.96 -8.32
C ASP A 44 -0.87 -9.64 -6.84
N SER A 45 -0.31 -8.51 -6.40
CA SER A 45 -0.29 -8.10 -4.99
C SER A 45 -0.79 -6.66 -4.81
N LEU A 46 -1.31 -6.39 -3.62
CA LEU A 46 -1.60 -5.03 -3.18
C LEU A 46 -0.45 -4.52 -2.33
N VAL A 47 0.25 -3.51 -2.86
CA VAL A 47 1.32 -2.83 -2.14
C VAL A 47 0.74 -1.59 -1.46
N VAL A 48 0.71 -1.65 -0.13
CA VAL A 48 0.23 -0.59 0.74
C VAL A 48 1.44 0.19 1.27
N ILE A 49 1.48 1.48 1.01
CA ILE A 49 2.59 2.35 1.40
C ILE A 49 2.08 3.42 2.34
N ASP A 50 2.66 3.46 3.54
CA ASP A 50 2.44 4.52 4.50
C ASP A 50 3.22 5.78 4.08
N TYR A 51 2.46 6.77 3.64
CA TYR A 51 2.99 8.04 3.17
C TYR A 51 3.65 8.84 4.30
N ASP A 52 3.12 8.76 5.51
CA ASP A 52 3.60 9.54 6.65
C ASP A 52 5.02 9.11 7.05
N ASP A 53 5.32 7.81 6.87
CA ASP A 53 6.65 7.23 7.09
C ASP A 53 7.59 7.40 5.89
N SER A 54 7.04 7.54 4.68
CA SER A 54 7.79 7.45 3.41
C SER A 54 7.92 8.79 2.65
N PHE A 55 7.37 9.89 3.19
CA PHE A 55 7.19 11.18 2.52
C PHE A 55 8.45 11.70 1.81
N LYS A 56 9.63 11.52 2.43
CA LYS A 56 10.90 12.04 1.90
C LYS A 56 11.34 11.40 0.58
N ASN A 57 10.66 10.35 0.12
CA ASN A 57 11.15 9.52 -0.99
C ASN A 57 10.14 9.29 -2.12
N ILE A 58 9.08 10.11 -2.24
CA ILE A 58 7.97 9.90 -3.20
C ILE A 58 8.43 9.65 -4.66
N ASP A 59 9.51 10.32 -5.10
CA ASP A 59 10.09 10.13 -6.44
C ASP A 59 10.82 8.79 -6.58
N ASN A 60 11.47 8.32 -5.51
CA ASN A 60 12.01 6.97 -5.45
C ASN A 60 10.91 5.90 -5.45
N ILE A 61 9.78 6.17 -4.79
CA ILE A 61 8.61 5.27 -4.85
C ILE A 61 8.12 5.14 -6.30
N ARG A 62 8.05 6.26 -7.03
CA ARG A 62 7.64 6.29 -8.43
C ARG A 62 8.60 5.53 -9.35
N SER A 63 9.91 5.60 -9.10
CA SER A 63 10.90 4.91 -9.94
C SER A 63 10.85 3.40 -9.73
N ILE A 64 10.57 2.94 -8.52
CA ILE A 64 10.45 1.53 -8.16
C ILE A 64 9.10 0.96 -8.61
N SER A 65 8.01 1.70 -8.45
CA SER A 65 6.67 1.25 -8.85
C SER A 65 6.59 0.91 -10.34
N LYS A 66 7.28 1.68 -11.20
CA LYS A 66 7.40 1.42 -12.64
C LYS A 66 8.06 0.08 -12.99
N LYS A 67 8.83 -0.51 -12.08
CA LYS A 67 9.52 -1.79 -12.29
C LYS A 67 8.68 -3.00 -11.87
N LEU A 68 7.58 -2.76 -11.15
CA LEU A 68 6.70 -3.80 -10.63
C LEU A 68 5.51 -3.98 -11.57
N SER A 69 5.32 -5.19 -12.09
CA SER A 69 4.22 -5.53 -12.99
C SER A 69 3.05 -6.17 -12.22
N LYS A 70 1.81 -5.87 -12.61
CA LYS A 70 0.58 -6.45 -12.03
C LYS A 70 0.46 -6.22 -10.51
N VAL A 71 0.89 -5.05 -10.05
CA VAL A 71 0.76 -4.63 -8.66
C VAL A 71 -0.24 -3.49 -8.59
N THR A 72 -1.17 -3.56 -7.65
CA THR A 72 -1.99 -2.40 -7.26
C THR A 72 -1.28 -1.65 -6.15
N PHE A 73 -1.07 -0.35 -6.32
CA PHE A 73 -0.51 0.50 -5.28
C PHE A 73 -1.59 1.27 -4.54
N CYS A 74 -1.56 1.16 -3.21
CA CYS A 74 -2.38 1.96 -2.32
C CYS A 74 -1.48 2.80 -1.41
N ILE A 75 -1.61 4.13 -1.52
CA ILE A 75 -0.98 5.06 -0.60
C ILE A 75 -1.96 5.36 0.53
N ILE A 76 -1.54 5.11 1.76
CA ILE A 76 -2.29 5.46 2.97
C ILE A 76 -1.60 6.60 3.70
N MET A 77 -2.38 7.49 4.31
CA MET A 77 -1.87 8.59 5.13
C MET A 77 -2.87 8.93 6.24
N LYS A 78 -2.42 9.59 7.29
CA LYS A 78 -3.29 10.03 8.38
C LYS A 78 -4.29 11.07 7.89
N ASP A 79 -3.78 12.15 7.28
CA ASP A 79 -4.58 13.28 6.81
C ASP A 79 -4.43 13.44 5.30
N VAL A 80 -5.50 13.12 4.56
CA VAL A 80 -5.49 13.22 3.09
C VAL A 80 -5.70 14.66 2.67
N ASN A 81 -4.66 15.29 2.13
CA ASN A 81 -4.75 16.59 1.48
C ASN A 81 -5.03 16.41 -0.01
N SER A 82 -6.02 17.14 -0.55
CA SER A 82 -6.41 17.09 -1.97
C SER A 82 -5.26 17.41 -2.95
N SER A 83 -4.32 18.27 -2.58
CA SER A 83 -3.14 18.59 -3.39
C SER A 83 -2.19 17.40 -3.49
N ILE A 84 -1.90 16.76 -2.36
CA ILE A 84 -1.05 15.56 -2.29
C ILE A 84 -1.72 14.40 -3.02
N GLN A 85 -3.03 14.23 -2.82
CA GLN A 85 -3.81 13.20 -3.48
C GLN A 85 -3.75 13.33 -5.01
N LYS A 86 -4.02 14.54 -5.54
CA LYS A 86 -3.88 14.82 -6.98
C LYS A 86 -2.47 14.52 -7.50
N LYS A 87 -1.44 14.92 -6.75
CA LYS A 87 -0.04 14.66 -7.12
C LYS A 87 0.25 13.16 -7.21
N LEU A 88 -0.16 12.38 -6.22
CA LEU A 88 0.02 10.94 -6.17
C LEU A 88 -0.76 10.21 -7.28
N THR A 89 -2.01 10.58 -7.53
CA THR A 89 -2.79 10.03 -8.64
C THR A 89 -2.12 10.33 -9.99
N ASN A 90 -1.61 11.55 -10.18
CA ASN A 90 -0.84 11.91 -11.38
C ASN A 90 0.49 11.13 -11.52
N TYR A 91 1.00 10.56 -10.43
CA TYR A 91 2.17 9.67 -10.47
C TYR A 91 1.82 8.22 -10.83
N GLY A 92 0.53 7.90 -10.94
CA GLY A 92 0.04 6.59 -11.36
C GLY A 92 -0.25 5.62 -10.22
N TYR A 93 -0.41 6.10 -8.98
CA TYR A 93 -0.89 5.25 -7.89
C TYR A 93 -2.40 5.02 -8.01
N ASP A 94 -2.83 3.77 -7.86
CA ASP A 94 -4.22 3.36 -8.07
C ASP A 94 -5.17 3.90 -6.99
N LEU A 95 -4.72 3.88 -5.73
CA LEU A 95 -5.51 4.27 -4.57
C LEU A 95 -4.72 5.23 -3.69
N VAL A 96 -5.39 6.29 -3.23
CA VAL A 96 -4.86 7.23 -2.24
C VAL A 96 -5.95 7.57 -1.25
N MET A 97 -5.79 7.16 0.01
CA MET A 97 -6.84 7.28 1.02
C MET A 97 -6.30 7.37 2.44
N SER A 98 -7.18 7.60 3.41
CA SER A 98 -6.77 7.61 4.82
C SER A 98 -6.49 6.20 5.34
N LYS A 99 -5.60 6.05 6.33
CA LYS A 99 -5.33 4.74 6.98
C LYS A 99 -6.62 4.10 7.51
N GLN A 100 -7.51 4.90 8.09
CA GLN A 100 -8.78 4.41 8.64
C GLN A 100 -9.75 3.95 7.54
N SER A 101 -9.88 4.74 6.46
CA SER A 101 -10.70 4.35 5.32
C SER A 101 -10.19 3.07 4.67
N PHE A 102 -8.87 2.88 4.59
CA PHE A 102 -8.28 1.64 4.09
C PHE A 102 -8.69 0.43 4.93
N LEU A 103 -8.51 0.48 6.25
CA LEU A 103 -8.85 -0.63 7.15
C LEU A 103 -10.33 -1.01 7.07
N ILE A 104 -11.23 -0.02 7.03
CA ILE A 104 -12.69 -0.26 6.95
C ILE A 104 -13.08 -0.89 5.60
N ASN A 105 -12.44 -0.49 4.51
CA ASN A 105 -12.83 -0.87 3.16
C ASN A 105 -11.96 -1.99 2.56
N PHE A 106 -11.10 -2.62 3.35
CA PHE A 106 -10.13 -3.61 2.87
C PHE A 106 -10.77 -4.73 2.02
N SER A 107 -11.88 -5.31 2.47
CA SER A 107 -12.61 -6.36 1.74
C SER A 107 -13.11 -5.89 0.37
N THR A 108 -13.60 -4.66 0.27
CA THR A 108 -14.08 -4.07 -0.98
C THR A 108 -12.92 -3.81 -1.94
N ILE A 109 -11.82 -3.25 -1.44
CA ILE A 109 -10.60 -2.99 -2.22
C ILE A 109 -10.08 -4.30 -2.82
N LYS A 110 -9.98 -5.35 -2.00
CA LYS A 110 -9.58 -6.69 -2.43
C LYS A 110 -10.41 -7.18 -3.63
N LYS A 111 -11.74 -7.08 -3.55
CA LYS A 111 -12.64 -7.52 -4.62
C LYS A 111 -12.46 -6.75 -5.92
N GLN A 112 -12.26 -5.43 -5.84
CA GLN A 112 -12.23 -4.57 -7.02
C GLN A 112 -10.91 -4.64 -7.80
N PHE A 113 -9.79 -4.77 -7.09
CA PHE A 113 -8.47 -4.61 -7.70
C PHE A 113 -7.73 -5.92 -7.93
N LEU A 114 -8.13 -7.01 -7.29
CA LEU A 114 -7.29 -8.22 -7.19
C LEU A 114 -8.03 -9.53 -7.48
N LEU A 115 -9.33 -9.51 -7.73
CA LEU A 115 -10.13 -10.68 -8.17
C LEU A 115 -10.57 -10.56 -9.64
N LYS A 116 -9.82 -9.82 -10.47
CA LYS A 116 -10.09 -9.72 -11.92
C LYS A 116 -9.66 -10.97 -12.66
#